data_AF-A0A2V2AY90-F1
#
_entry.id   AF-A0A2V2AY90-F1
#
_cell.length_a   1.000
_cell.length_b   1.000
_cell.length_c   1.000
_cell.angle_alpha   90.00
_cell.angle_beta   90.00
_cell.angle_gamma   90.00
#
_symmetry.space_group_name_H-M   'P 1'
#
loop_
_entity.id
_entity.type
_entity.pdbx_description
1 polymer ?
#
loop_
_entity_poly.entity_id
_entity_poly.type
_entity_poly.pdbx_seq_one_letter_code
_entity_poly.pdbx_strand_id
1 'polypeptide(L)'
;MPGEQILWRYRDHAPGPKGPVHICRPVTVVQDTDELLAVWMAPGTECVKPVLADGTSVHEEPLATRYTAPRTTARSRWFGAGVLKLARPGDSWSVWLFWGPGWQFKNWYVNLEEPRSRWAGGVDSVDHFLDIAVHPDRSWQWLDEDEFAQAQRCGLMDREQAERVREAGRAAVEVIEEWGAPFRDGWEDWRPDPAWRIPALPEDWDRTPAHMTS
;
A
#
# COMPACT_ATOMS: atom_id res chain seq x y z
N MET A 1 12.84 11.04 10.08
CA MET A 1 14.30 10.85 9.90
C MET A 1 14.61 9.42 9.50
N PRO A 2 15.68 9.13 8.73
CA PRO A 2 16.09 7.76 8.45
C PRO A 2 16.26 6.93 9.75
N GLY A 3 15.76 5.70 9.75
CA GLY A 3 15.72 4.82 10.93
C GLY A 3 14.52 5.01 11.86
N GLU A 4 13.73 6.08 11.69
CA GLU A 4 12.50 6.31 12.45
C GLU A 4 11.45 5.23 12.14
N GLN A 5 10.68 4.83 13.14
CA GLN A 5 9.61 3.84 12.99
C GLN A 5 8.26 4.55 12.92
N ILE A 6 7.52 4.31 11.84
CA ILE A 6 6.19 4.89 11.59
C ILE A 6 5.19 3.81 11.20
N LEU A 7 3.91 4.18 11.10
CA LEU A 7 2.85 3.31 10.60
C LEU A 7 2.47 3.68 9.17
N TRP A 8 2.46 2.69 8.28
CA TRP A 8 1.86 2.77 6.96
C TRP A 8 0.49 2.08 6.99
N ARG A 9 -0.59 2.85 6.86
CA ARG A 9 -1.95 2.37 7.12
C ARG A 9 -2.88 2.56 5.93
N TYR A 10 -3.83 1.64 5.78
CA TYR A 10 -4.98 1.80 4.88
C TYR A 10 -6.27 1.74 5.67
N ARG A 11 -7.21 2.61 5.29
CA ARG A 11 -8.59 2.60 5.77
C ARG A 11 -9.46 1.75 4.87
N ASP A 12 -10.51 1.18 5.45
CA ASP A 12 -11.50 0.48 4.66
C ASP A 12 -12.35 1.44 3.81
N HIS A 13 -13.18 0.85 2.95
CA HIS A 13 -14.06 1.58 2.03
C HIS A 13 -15.46 1.80 2.61
N ALA A 14 -15.64 1.77 3.94
CA ALA A 14 -16.96 1.96 4.53
C ALA A 14 -17.54 3.34 4.19
N PRO A 15 -18.86 3.45 3.95
CA PRO A 15 -19.50 4.73 3.61
C PRO A 15 -19.36 5.76 4.74
N GLY A 16 -18.99 7.00 4.43
CA GLY A 16 -18.87 8.10 5.41
C GLY A 16 -17.49 8.77 5.38
N PRO A 17 -17.17 9.65 6.36
CA PRO A 17 -15.88 10.33 6.42
C PRO A 17 -14.77 9.33 6.80
N LYS A 18 -14.29 8.59 5.79
CA LYS A 18 -13.23 7.55 5.78
C LYS A 18 -13.37 6.50 6.89
N GLY A 19 -13.61 5.25 6.51
CA GLY A 19 -13.83 4.16 7.46
C GLY A 19 -12.60 3.82 8.33
N PRO A 20 -12.74 2.85 9.25
CA PRO A 20 -11.70 2.49 10.19
C PRO A 20 -10.43 1.97 9.48
N VAL A 21 -9.30 2.07 10.17
CA VAL A 21 -8.04 1.47 9.70
C VAL A 21 -8.20 -0.05 9.70
N HIS A 22 -7.97 -0.70 8.56
CA HIS A 22 -8.05 -2.16 8.42
C HIS A 22 -6.72 -2.83 8.07
N ILE A 23 -5.71 -2.05 7.68
CA ILE A 23 -4.34 -2.47 7.42
C ILE A 23 -3.42 -1.53 8.17
N CYS A 24 -2.50 -2.10 8.96
CA CYS A 24 -1.46 -1.34 9.63
C CYS A 24 -0.14 -2.08 9.52
N ARG A 25 0.86 -1.41 8.96
CA ARG A 25 2.20 -1.96 8.73
C ARG A 25 3.21 -1.04 9.41
N PRO A 26 3.81 -1.46 10.54
CA PRO A 26 4.98 -0.78 11.08
C PRO A 26 6.14 -0.84 10.08
N VAL A 27 6.79 0.28 9.83
CA VAL A 27 7.86 0.40 8.84
C VAL A 27 8.98 1.29 9.36
N THR A 28 10.19 1.08 8.87
CA THR A 28 11.35 1.95 9.14
C THR A 28 11.53 2.93 7.99
N VAL A 29 11.63 4.22 8.29
CA VAL A 29 11.89 5.28 7.31
C VAL A 29 13.29 5.10 6.73
N VAL A 30 13.37 5.00 5.40
CA VAL A 30 14.62 4.97 4.63
C VAL A 30 15.02 6.38 4.22
N GLN A 31 14.06 7.12 3.66
CA GLN A 31 14.19 8.51 3.24
C GLN A 31 12.85 9.21 3.43
N ASP A 32 12.89 10.47 3.84
CA ASP A 32 11.70 11.31 3.97
C ASP A 32 12.10 12.74 3.59
N THR A 33 11.85 13.12 2.34
CA THR A 33 12.10 14.44 1.77
C THR A 33 10.82 15.00 1.15
N ASP A 34 10.86 16.25 0.69
CA ASP A 34 9.71 16.88 0.02
C ASP A 34 9.36 16.20 -1.32
N GLU A 35 10.25 15.37 -1.86
CA GLU A 35 10.08 14.66 -3.13
C GLU A 35 9.73 13.18 -2.96
N LEU A 36 10.12 12.56 -1.84
CA LEU A 36 9.99 11.11 -1.65
C LEU A 36 9.93 10.69 -0.19
N LEU A 37 8.91 9.90 0.12
CA LEU A 37 8.88 9.01 1.28
C LEU A 37 9.26 7.60 0.84
N ALA A 38 10.37 7.08 1.35
CA ALA A 38 10.79 5.69 1.20
C ALA A 38 10.77 5.00 2.56
N VAL A 39 10.13 3.82 2.65
CA VAL A 39 10.04 3.05 3.89
C VAL A 39 10.28 1.57 3.66
N TRP A 40 10.86 0.91 4.65
CA TRP A 40 11.15 -0.52 4.66
C TRP A 40 10.23 -1.26 5.61
N MET A 41 9.49 -2.25 5.09
CA MET A 41 8.76 -3.23 5.89
C MET A 41 9.57 -4.53 5.97
N ALA A 42 10.15 -4.80 7.15
CA ALA A 42 11.02 -5.95 7.35
C ALA A 42 10.26 -7.30 7.31
N PRO A 43 10.91 -8.41 6.91
CA PRO A 43 10.38 -9.76 7.10
C PRO A 43 9.93 -10.01 8.55
N GLY A 44 8.80 -10.66 8.75
CA GLY A 44 8.33 -11.06 10.09
C GLY A 44 7.75 -9.94 10.96
N THR A 45 7.67 -8.71 10.44
CA THR A 45 6.99 -7.57 11.08
C THR A 45 5.56 -7.95 11.44
N GLU A 46 5.13 -7.68 12.66
CA GLU A 46 3.73 -7.85 13.06
C GLU A 46 2.89 -6.72 12.45
N CYS A 47 1.87 -7.10 11.68
CA CYS A 47 1.00 -6.20 10.95
C CYS A 47 -0.46 -6.50 11.30
N VAL A 48 -1.34 -5.58 10.92
CA VAL A 48 -2.79 -5.79 10.89
C VAL A 48 -3.23 -5.94 9.44
N LYS A 49 -4.14 -6.90 9.18
CA LYS A 49 -4.78 -7.11 7.88
C LYS A 49 -6.29 -7.34 8.05
N PRO A 50 -7.10 -7.06 7.02
CA PRO A 50 -8.51 -7.43 7.02
C PRO A 50 -8.66 -8.95 6.88
N VAL A 51 -9.66 -9.49 7.55
CA VAL A 51 -10.18 -10.85 7.41
C VAL A 51 -11.71 -10.79 7.37
N LEU A 52 -12.36 -11.85 6.92
CA LEU A 52 -13.81 -11.97 7.12
C LEU A 52 -14.14 -12.04 8.61
N ALA A 53 -15.39 -11.78 8.98
CA ALA A 53 -15.82 -11.78 10.38
C ALA A 53 -15.63 -13.14 11.09
N ASP A 54 -15.57 -14.24 10.34
CA ASP A 54 -15.26 -15.59 10.85
C ASP A 54 -13.74 -15.89 10.93
N GLY A 55 -12.89 -14.94 10.53
CA GLY A 55 -11.43 -15.06 10.52
C GLY A 55 -10.84 -15.58 9.19
N THR A 56 -11.67 -15.95 8.22
CA THR A 56 -11.22 -16.45 6.91
C THR A 56 -10.49 -15.36 6.11
N SER A 57 -9.52 -15.76 5.29
CA SER A 57 -8.80 -14.84 4.40
C SER A 57 -9.74 -14.17 3.40
N VAL A 58 -9.61 -12.87 3.19
CA VAL A 58 -10.45 -12.12 2.22
C VAL A 58 -10.33 -12.69 0.79
N HIS A 59 -9.13 -13.15 0.39
CA HIS A 59 -8.91 -13.70 -0.95
C HIS A 59 -9.56 -15.07 -1.17
N GLU A 60 -9.94 -15.77 -0.10
CA GLU A 60 -10.68 -17.04 -0.18
C GLU A 60 -12.19 -16.81 -0.40
N GLU A 61 -12.70 -15.61 -0.11
CA GLU A 61 -14.08 -15.24 -0.39
C GLU A 61 -14.29 -15.05 -1.90
N PRO A 62 -15.38 -15.62 -2.47
CA PRO A 62 -15.75 -15.38 -3.86
C PRO A 62 -15.88 -13.89 -4.17
N LEU A 63 -15.43 -13.47 -5.36
CA LEU A 63 -15.40 -12.05 -5.75
C LEU A 63 -16.77 -11.36 -5.61
N ALA A 64 -17.86 -12.08 -5.89
CA ALA A 64 -19.23 -11.56 -5.80
C ALA A 64 -19.59 -10.99 -4.41
N THR A 65 -19.00 -11.55 -3.35
CA THR A 65 -19.28 -11.21 -1.94
C THR A 65 -18.05 -10.69 -1.19
N ARG A 66 -16.84 -10.79 -1.77
CA ARG A 66 -15.56 -10.37 -1.17
C ARG A 66 -15.59 -8.98 -0.54
N TYR A 67 -16.29 -8.03 -1.15
CA TYR A 67 -16.33 -6.62 -0.70
C TYR A 67 -17.61 -6.22 0.05
N THR A 68 -18.55 -7.13 0.21
CA THR A 68 -19.81 -6.90 0.94
C THR A 68 -19.94 -7.79 2.18
N ALA A 69 -19.19 -8.90 2.23
CA ALA A 69 -19.11 -9.76 3.39
C ALA A 69 -18.56 -8.98 4.61
N PRO A 70 -19.14 -9.17 5.80
CA PRO A 70 -18.66 -8.53 7.02
C PRO A 70 -17.18 -8.85 7.29
N ARG A 71 -16.40 -7.83 7.66
CA ARG A 71 -14.97 -7.95 7.94
C ARG A 71 -14.64 -7.60 9.38
N THR A 72 -13.51 -8.10 9.83
CA THR A 72 -12.79 -7.63 11.02
C THR A 72 -11.29 -7.56 10.70
N THR A 73 -10.47 -7.26 11.70
CA THR A 73 -9.01 -7.21 11.56
C THR A 73 -8.34 -8.33 12.34
N ALA A 74 -7.26 -8.86 11.79
CA ALA A 74 -6.41 -9.83 12.47
C ALA A 74 -4.95 -9.37 12.48
N ARG A 75 -4.25 -9.64 13.58
CA ARG A 75 -2.79 -9.52 13.64
C ARG A 75 -2.15 -10.69 12.90
N SER A 76 -1.13 -10.40 12.11
CA SER A 76 -0.39 -11.40 11.34
C SER A 76 1.04 -10.93 11.12
N ARG A 77 1.98 -11.87 10.99
CA ARG A 77 3.36 -11.53 10.63
C ARG A 77 3.51 -11.46 9.13
N TRP A 78 4.22 -10.43 8.65
CA TRP A 78 4.58 -10.31 7.24
C TRP A 78 5.40 -11.52 6.81
N PHE A 79 4.88 -12.27 5.83
CA PHE A 79 5.49 -13.49 5.32
C PHE A 79 6.43 -13.17 4.14
N GLY A 80 7.51 -13.94 4.02
CA GLY A 80 8.45 -13.83 2.90
C GLY A 80 9.46 -12.70 3.06
N ALA A 81 9.98 -12.21 1.93
CA ALA A 81 10.92 -11.10 1.89
C ALA A 81 10.27 -9.78 2.32
N GLY A 82 11.09 -8.84 2.78
CA GLY A 82 10.62 -7.50 3.10
C GLY A 82 10.28 -6.71 1.83
N VAL A 83 9.60 -5.58 2.03
CA VAL A 83 9.11 -4.72 0.95
C VAL A 83 9.62 -3.31 1.18
N LEU A 84 10.23 -2.72 0.16
CA LEU A 84 10.53 -1.29 0.11
C LEU A 84 9.34 -0.60 -0.55
N LYS A 85 8.83 0.47 0.05
CA LYS A 85 7.73 1.28 -0.51
C LYS A 85 8.20 2.70 -0.74
N LEU A 86 7.88 3.21 -1.92
CA LEU A 86 8.26 4.53 -2.40
C LEU A 86 6.98 5.30 -2.71
N ALA A 87 6.83 6.49 -2.15
CA ALA A 87 5.69 7.37 -2.41
C ALA A 87 6.16 8.80 -2.57
N ARG A 88 5.90 9.39 -3.73
CA ARG A 88 6.08 10.82 -3.93
C ARG A 88 4.90 11.56 -3.31
N PRO A 89 5.11 12.70 -2.64
CA PRO A 89 4.02 13.50 -2.13
C PRO A 89 3.06 13.94 -3.25
N GLY A 90 1.76 13.78 -3.03
CA GLY A 90 0.71 14.22 -3.97
C GLY A 90 0.36 13.24 -5.09
N ASP A 91 1.24 12.31 -5.46
CA ASP A 91 0.91 11.25 -6.42
C ASP A 91 -0.28 10.43 -5.89
N SER A 92 -1.03 9.77 -6.79
CA SER A 92 -2.17 8.89 -6.44
C SER A 92 -1.80 7.41 -6.53
N TRP A 93 -0.53 7.09 -6.25
CA TRP A 93 -0.01 5.74 -6.15
C TRP A 93 1.26 5.69 -5.32
N SER A 94 1.61 4.50 -4.86
CA SER A 94 2.94 4.20 -4.32
C SER A 94 3.58 3.07 -5.12
N VAL A 95 4.90 3.00 -5.16
CA VAL A 95 5.65 1.94 -5.87
C VAL A 95 6.36 1.07 -4.85
N TRP A 96 6.03 -0.23 -4.83
CA TRP A 96 6.61 -1.20 -3.92
C TRP A 96 7.56 -2.12 -4.67
N LEU A 97 8.67 -2.45 -4.05
CA LEU A 97 9.68 -3.34 -4.61
C LEU A 97 9.61 -4.68 -3.89
N PHE A 98 9.58 -5.75 -4.68
CA PHE A 98 9.56 -7.12 -4.20
C PHE A 98 10.80 -7.88 -4.65
N TRP A 99 11.36 -8.66 -3.73
CA TRP A 99 12.48 -9.56 -3.99
C TRP A 99 12.11 -11.01 -3.62
N GLY A 100 12.74 -11.96 -4.30
CA GLY A 100 12.80 -13.37 -3.91
C GLY A 100 13.95 -13.65 -2.93
N PRO A 101 14.20 -14.95 -2.64
CA PRO A 101 15.35 -15.37 -1.84
C PRO A 101 16.67 -14.80 -2.36
N GLY A 102 17.57 -14.43 -1.45
CA GLY A 102 18.90 -13.92 -1.82
C GLY A 102 18.90 -12.56 -2.50
N TRP A 103 17.87 -11.73 -2.27
CA TRP A 103 17.72 -10.40 -2.89
C TRP A 103 17.62 -10.44 -4.42
N GLN A 104 17.10 -11.53 -4.98
CA GLN A 104 16.76 -11.57 -6.40
C GLN A 104 15.57 -10.66 -6.67
N PHE A 105 15.78 -9.55 -7.38
CA PHE A 105 14.70 -8.61 -7.65
C PHE A 105 13.63 -9.24 -8.54
N LYS A 106 12.36 -9.07 -8.15
CA LYS A 106 11.20 -9.71 -8.81
C LYS A 106 10.46 -8.72 -9.69
N ASN A 107 9.97 -7.63 -9.09
CA ASN A 107 9.14 -6.63 -9.77
C ASN A 107 9.00 -5.36 -8.92
N TRP A 108 8.68 -4.26 -9.60
CA TRP A 108 7.97 -3.14 -8.98
C TRP A 108 6.46 -3.42 -9.02
N TYR A 109 5.75 -2.88 -8.06
CA TYR A 109 4.29 -2.97 -7.93
C TYR A 109 3.75 -1.57 -7.66
N VAL A 110 2.98 -1.04 -8.60
CA VAL A 110 2.30 0.24 -8.44
C VAL A 110 0.97 -0.02 -7.75
N ASN A 111 0.85 0.45 -6.50
CA ASN A 111 -0.39 0.42 -5.74
C ASN A 111 -1.16 1.73 -5.99
N LEU A 112 -2.25 1.70 -6.77
CA LEU A 112 -3.07 2.91 -6.92
C LEU A 112 -3.83 3.13 -5.60
N GLU A 113 -3.75 4.35 -5.06
CA GLU A 113 -4.29 4.65 -3.73
C GLU A 113 -4.45 6.17 -3.56
N GLU A 114 -5.27 6.61 -2.60
CA GLU A 114 -5.39 8.02 -2.26
C GLU A 114 -4.02 8.65 -1.92
N PRO A 115 -3.75 9.91 -2.31
CA PRO A 115 -2.65 10.70 -1.77
C PRO A 115 -2.57 10.56 -0.24
N ARG A 116 -1.46 10.00 0.21
CA ARG A 116 -1.25 9.65 1.62
C ARG A 116 -1.33 10.89 2.50
N SER A 117 -2.15 10.81 3.55
CA SER A 117 -2.28 11.84 4.57
C SER A 117 -1.29 11.59 5.71
N ARG A 118 -0.38 12.54 5.96
CA ARG A 118 0.58 12.44 7.06
C ARG A 118 -0.06 12.77 8.40
N TRP A 119 0.39 12.11 9.45
CA TRP A 119 0.01 12.38 10.83
C TRP A 119 1.16 12.01 11.79
N ALA A 120 1.02 12.34 13.07
CA ALA A 120 2.11 12.20 14.05
C ALA A 120 2.68 10.77 14.19
N GLY A 121 1.94 9.74 13.79
CA GLY A 121 2.38 8.33 13.83
C GLY A 121 2.67 7.69 12.49
N GLY A 122 2.58 8.43 11.37
CA GLY A 122 2.90 7.91 10.04
C GLY A 122 2.00 8.43 8.92
N VAL A 123 1.55 7.54 8.06
CA VAL A 123 0.76 7.85 6.86
C VAL A 123 -0.46 6.97 6.74
N ASP A 124 -1.57 7.58 6.31
CA ASP A 124 -2.83 6.90 6.01
C ASP A 124 -3.18 7.08 4.53
N SER A 125 -3.69 6.03 3.90
CA SER A 125 -4.25 6.06 2.55
C SER A 125 -5.52 5.19 2.46
N VAL A 126 -6.12 5.14 1.28
CA VAL A 126 -7.22 4.24 0.91
C VAL A 126 -6.82 3.58 -0.41
N ASP A 127 -6.86 2.26 -0.45
CA ASP A 127 -6.53 1.48 -1.64
C ASP A 127 -7.52 1.75 -2.78
N HIS A 128 -7.09 1.66 -4.04
CA HIS A 128 -7.97 1.84 -5.20
C HIS A 128 -8.19 0.57 -6.02
N PHE A 129 -7.86 -0.60 -5.48
CA PHE A 129 -8.05 -1.96 -6.02
C PHE A 129 -7.22 -2.28 -7.27
N LEU A 130 -7.08 -1.33 -8.19
CA LEU A 130 -6.38 -1.52 -9.46
C LEU A 130 -4.88 -1.29 -9.28
N ASP A 131 -4.07 -2.24 -9.73
CA ASP A 131 -2.61 -2.21 -9.55
C ASP A 131 -1.86 -2.48 -10.85
N ILE A 132 -0.55 -2.23 -10.85
CA ILE A 132 0.33 -2.50 -12.00
C ILE A 132 1.57 -3.27 -11.54
N ALA A 133 1.85 -4.40 -12.16
CA ALA A 133 3.16 -5.05 -12.04
C ALA A 133 4.09 -4.56 -13.14
N VAL A 134 5.32 -4.20 -12.77
CA VAL A 134 6.39 -3.82 -13.70
C VAL A 134 7.60 -4.73 -13.48
N HIS A 135 8.09 -5.35 -14.54
CA HIS A 135 9.16 -6.34 -14.49
C HIS A 135 10.52 -5.75 -14.86
N PRO A 136 11.65 -6.41 -14.50
CA PRO A 136 13.00 -5.90 -14.80
C PRO A 136 13.29 -5.68 -16.29
N ASP A 137 12.59 -6.39 -17.18
CA ASP A 137 12.66 -6.22 -18.63
C ASP A 137 11.82 -5.05 -19.16
N ARG A 138 11.24 -4.25 -18.25
CA ARG A 138 10.34 -3.10 -18.48
C ARG A 138 8.97 -3.46 -19.03
N SER A 139 8.64 -4.74 -19.14
CA SER A 139 7.26 -5.15 -19.40
C SER A 139 6.38 -4.83 -18.19
N TRP A 140 5.11 -4.51 -18.44
CA TRP A 140 4.15 -4.23 -17.40
C TRP A 140 2.77 -4.82 -17.74
N GLN A 141 1.96 -5.03 -16.70
CA GLN A 141 0.59 -5.51 -16.83
C GLN A 141 -0.30 -4.96 -15.71
N TRP A 142 -1.58 -4.76 -16.02
CA TRP A 142 -2.61 -4.50 -15.02
C TRP A 142 -2.81 -5.73 -14.12
N LEU A 143 -3.11 -5.46 -12.86
CA LEU A 143 -3.53 -6.45 -11.88
C LEU A 143 -4.88 -6.04 -11.29
N ASP A 144 -5.65 -7.04 -10.84
CA ASP A 144 -6.87 -6.84 -10.06
C ASP A 144 -7.94 -5.97 -10.76
N GLU A 145 -8.00 -6.04 -12.10
CA GLU A 145 -9.04 -5.39 -12.91
C GLU A 145 -10.46 -5.87 -12.56
N ASP A 146 -10.60 -7.14 -12.18
CA ASP A 146 -11.86 -7.77 -11.78
C ASP A 146 -12.31 -7.31 -10.38
N GLU A 147 -11.36 -7.15 -9.45
CA GLU A 147 -11.53 -6.54 -8.14
C GLU A 147 -11.99 -5.08 -8.27
N PHE A 148 -11.30 -4.28 -9.07
CA PHE A 148 -11.67 -2.89 -9.37
C PHE A 148 -13.07 -2.78 -10.00
N ALA A 149 -13.41 -3.69 -10.94
CA ALA A 149 -14.74 -3.74 -11.52
C ALA A 149 -15.81 -4.16 -10.50
N GLN A 150 -15.48 -5.06 -9.57
CA GLN A 150 -16.38 -5.48 -8.51
C GLN A 150 -16.64 -4.36 -7.50
N ALA A 151 -15.61 -3.62 -7.09
CA ALA A 151 -15.73 -2.47 -6.20
C ALA A 151 -16.73 -1.42 -6.74
N GLN A 152 -16.72 -1.18 -8.06
CA GLN A 152 -17.72 -0.34 -8.73
C GLN A 152 -19.12 -0.96 -8.68
N ARG A 153 -19.26 -2.26 -8.95
CA ARG A 153 -20.56 -2.95 -8.94
C ARG A 153 -21.23 -2.95 -7.57
N CYS A 154 -20.47 -3.06 -6.49
CA CYS A 154 -21.00 -3.06 -5.13
C CYS A 154 -21.08 -1.66 -4.49
N GLY A 155 -20.76 -0.60 -5.24
CA GLY A 155 -20.91 0.78 -4.80
C GLY A 155 -19.84 1.28 -3.83
N LEU A 156 -18.72 0.56 -3.69
CA LEU A 156 -17.55 1.05 -2.93
C LEU A 156 -16.79 2.15 -3.67
N MET A 157 -16.98 2.24 -4.98
CA MET A 157 -16.37 3.25 -5.82
C MET A 157 -17.41 3.78 -6.78
N ASP A 158 -17.72 5.07 -6.68
CA ASP A 158 -18.58 5.72 -7.65
C ASP A 158 -17.87 5.93 -9.00
N ARG A 159 -18.65 6.36 -9.99
CA ARG A 159 -18.13 6.55 -11.35
C ARG A 159 -17.01 7.59 -11.42
N GLU A 160 -17.12 8.68 -10.66
CA GLU A 160 -16.18 9.80 -10.70
C GLU A 160 -14.85 9.38 -10.07
N GLN A 161 -14.90 8.68 -8.95
CA GLN A 161 -13.73 8.08 -8.32
C GLN A 161 -13.08 7.04 -9.23
N ALA A 162 -13.87 6.17 -9.87
CA ALA A 162 -13.32 5.20 -10.82
C ALA A 162 -12.68 5.84 -12.05
N GLU A 163 -13.19 6.99 -12.53
CA GLU A 163 -12.56 7.76 -13.60
C GLU A 163 -11.22 8.35 -13.14
N ARG A 164 -11.13 8.93 -11.93
CA ARG A 164 -9.87 9.40 -11.32
C ARG A 164 -8.84 8.28 -11.14
N VAL A 165 -9.25 7.08 -10.72
CA VAL A 165 -8.34 5.94 -10.58
C VAL A 165 -7.77 5.54 -11.94
N ARG A 166 -8.60 5.52 -12.99
CA ARG A 166 -8.11 5.23 -14.35
C ARG A 166 -7.17 6.32 -14.86
N GLU A 167 -7.41 7.59 -14.53
CA GLU A 167 -6.49 8.70 -14.84
C GLU A 167 -5.15 8.54 -14.15
N ALA A 168 -5.15 8.25 -12.84
CA ALA A 168 -3.93 7.96 -12.08
C ALA A 168 -3.17 6.75 -12.65
N GLY A 169 -3.90 5.69 -13.03
CA GLY A 169 -3.31 4.53 -13.68
C GLY A 169 -2.65 4.88 -15.02
N ARG A 170 -3.29 5.68 -15.87
CA ARG A 170 -2.67 6.13 -17.14
C ARG A 170 -1.42 6.98 -16.91
N ALA A 171 -1.47 7.89 -15.94
CA ALA A 171 -0.30 8.69 -15.57
C ALA A 171 0.86 7.81 -15.05
N ALA A 172 0.56 6.78 -14.25
CA ALA A 172 1.58 5.82 -13.81
C ALA A 172 2.17 5.03 -14.99
N VAL A 173 1.34 4.61 -15.95
CA VAL A 173 1.80 3.94 -17.19
C VAL A 173 2.70 4.86 -18.02
N GLU A 174 2.37 6.13 -18.20
CA GLU A 174 3.23 7.10 -18.89
C GLU A 174 4.62 7.16 -18.23
N VAL A 175 4.69 7.22 -16.89
CA VAL A 175 5.96 7.18 -16.16
C VAL A 175 6.71 5.86 -16.37
N ILE A 176 6.02 4.72 -16.45
CA ILE A 176 6.64 3.41 -16.73
C ILE A 176 7.22 3.38 -18.15
N GLU A 177 6.45 3.81 -19.14
CA GLU A 177 6.84 3.80 -20.56
C GLU A 177 8.03 4.72 -20.84
N GLU A 178 8.10 5.87 -20.18
CA GLU A 178 9.25 6.78 -20.22
C GLU A 178 10.46 6.28 -19.41
N TRP A 179 10.30 5.17 -18.68
CA TRP A 179 11.25 4.67 -17.69
C TRP A 179 11.65 5.78 -16.70
N GLY A 180 10.65 6.47 -16.17
CA GLY A 180 10.79 7.55 -15.20
C GLY A 180 11.11 7.07 -13.78
N ALA A 181 11.21 8.03 -12.86
CA ALA A 181 11.37 7.74 -11.43
C ALA A 181 10.06 7.14 -10.86
N PRO A 182 10.13 6.10 -9.99
CA PRO A 182 11.34 5.56 -9.38
C PRO A 182 11.97 4.38 -10.14
N PHE A 183 11.42 3.95 -11.28
CA PHE A 183 11.84 2.74 -11.99
C PHE A 183 13.28 2.79 -12.52
N ARG A 184 13.79 3.97 -12.85
CA ARG A 184 15.19 4.17 -13.31
C ARG A 184 16.21 4.42 -12.20
N ASP A 185 15.78 4.50 -10.95
CA ASP A 185 16.60 5.10 -9.88
C ASP A 185 17.44 4.07 -9.10
N GLY A 186 17.40 2.78 -9.47
CA GLY A 186 18.27 1.74 -8.90
C GLY A 186 17.84 1.23 -7.52
N TRP A 187 16.60 1.48 -7.11
CA TRP A 187 16.06 1.02 -5.82
C TRP A 187 16.04 -0.51 -5.67
N GLU A 188 16.07 -1.26 -6.77
CA GLU A 188 16.22 -2.72 -6.81
C GLU A 188 17.52 -3.21 -6.15
N ASP A 189 18.56 -2.37 -6.11
CA ASP A 189 19.86 -2.64 -5.50
C ASP A 189 19.96 -2.20 -4.03
N TRP A 190 18.96 -1.45 -3.54
CA TRP A 190 18.94 -0.97 -2.16
C TRP A 190 18.84 -2.11 -1.14
N ARG A 191 19.49 -1.95 0.02
CA ARG A 191 19.44 -2.90 1.14
C ARG A 191 19.23 -2.17 2.48
N PRO A 192 18.46 -2.74 3.43
CA PRO A 192 18.26 -2.17 4.74
C PRO A 192 19.56 -2.20 5.55
N ASP A 193 19.73 -1.22 6.43
CA ASP A 193 20.78 -1.27 7.44
C ASP A 193 20.58 -2.51 8.33
N PRO A 194 21.57 -3.42 8.44
CA PRO A 194 21.45 -4.62 9.26
C PRO A 194 21.28 -4.34 10.76
N ALA A 195 21.57 -3.13 11.23
CA ALA A 195 21.35 -2.71 12.61
C ALA A 195 19.87 -2.32 12.89
N TRP A 196 19.04 -2.12 11.87
CA TRP A 196 17.64 -1.79 12.07
C TRP A 196 16.86 -2.94 12.68
N ARG A 197 16.19 -2.64 13.79
CA ARG A 197 15.28 -3.57 14.45
C ARG A 197 13.96 -3.65 13.69
N ILE A 198 13.31 -4.80 13.77
CA ILE A 198 11.92 -4.95 13.31
C ILE A 198 11.05 -4.03 14.19
N PRO A 199 10.28 -3.10 13.60
CA PRO A 199 9.39 -2.22 14.36
C PRO A 199 8.26 -3.02 15.00
N ALA A 200 7.90 -2.66 16.23
CA ALA A 200 6.77 -3.26 16.94
C ALA A 200 5.44 -2.68 16.44
N LEU A 201 4.37 -3.48 16.46
CA LEU A 201 3.01 -2.98 16.29
C LEU A 201 2.55 -2.30 17.59
N PRO A 202 2.25 -0.99 17.60
CA PRO A 202 1.74 -0.32 18.79
C PRO A 202 0.38 -0.88 19.22
N GLU A 203 0.08 -0.85 20.51
CA GLU A 203 -1.25 -1.27 21.02
C GLU A 203 -2.37 -0.37 20.47
N ASP A 204 -2.07 0.91 20.27
CA ASP A 204 -2.96 1.97 19.76
C ASP A 204 -2.84 2.17 18.23
N TRP A 205 -2.51 1.10 17.48
CA TRP A 205 -2.30 1.14 16.02
C TRP A 205 -3.51 1.67 15.23
N ASP A 206 -4.73 1.54 15.77
CA ASP A 206 -6.01 1.92 15.17
C ASP A 206 -6.43 3.36 15.52
N ARG A 207 -5.66 4.07 16.34
CA ARG A 207 -5.99 5.45 16.74
C ARG A 207 -6.20 6.34 15.51
N THR A 208 -7.31 7.06 15.48
CA THR A 208 -7.58 8.05 14.45
C THR A 208 -7.26 9.43 15.02
N PRO A 209 -6.31 10.17 14.44
CA PRO A 209 -5.98 11.50 14.93
C PRO A 209 -7.21 12.40 14.85
N ALA A 210 -7.47 13.16 15.92
CA ALA A 210 -8.51 14.18 15.91
C ALA A 210 -8.19 15.16 14.77
N HIS A 211 -9.14 15.38 13.86
CA HIS A 211 -9.00 16.39 12.83
C HIS A 211 -8.75 17.74 13.51
N MET A 212 -7.55 18.31 13.37
CA MET A 212 -7.40 19.75 13.50
C MET A 212 -8.08 20.33 12.26
N THR A 213 -9.36 20.68 12.43
CA THR A 213 -10.03 21.64 11.56
C THR A 213 -9.12 22.86 11.43
N SER A 214 -8.56 23.08 10.25
CA SER A 214 -8.11 24.42 9.86
C SER A 214 -9.33 25.25 9.50
#